data_AF-A0A8J3NYT4-F1
#
_entry.id   AF-A0A8J3NYT4-F1
#
_cell.length_a   1.000
_cell.length_b   1.000
_cell.length_c   1.000
_cell.angle_alpha   90.00
_cell.angle_beta   90.00
_cell.angle_gamma   90.00
#
_symmetry.space_group_name_H-M   'P 1'
#
loop_
_entity.id
_entity.type
_entity.pdbx_description
1 polymer ?
#
loop_
_entity_poly.entity_id
_entity_poly.type
_entity_poly.pdbx_seq_one_letter_code
_entity_poly.pdbx_strand_id
1 'polypeptide(L)'
;MTDDPDLRSVREFHQRRSGAAPGALDRVRRRVQTATAAPHAPRVPLPRWAAPAAAAAVVAAVVGGVALLGATGDGTPQPGGPTAGPGRPTSAAPEGAAALWLKYGASMPVAAVFTELDQAAAGTAVAAPRPGELVCSHGTVLTRPGTAPGTAPATRGASAPAQGWVRCFEPAGLIEVPAPGTGDVKGQSPAEQLAAARDGFAAAGPGWGYPTAAWLAALPTDPDLLLAGFRAGTRGPAVVDDLTRWQQYGRFLARVDPLLPAAQRTALHRLMGRLDGLTAAEAFTVSGKRLYAVRLTSGAVAEELVFEPGTGRLAGHVELTRAAPVSSVPASPGGGDPAPVRQELWKYVFEPAATWAVPSATASP
;
A
#
# COMPACT_ATOMS: atom_id res chain seq x y z
N MET A 1 3.29 -44.25 9.61
CA MET A 1 2.89 -42.85 9.79
C MET A 1 4.10 -42.10 10.32
N THR A 2 4.76 -41.36 9.45
CA THR A 2 5.98 -40.61 9.77
C THR A 2 5.55 -39.29 10.40
N ASP A 3 5.99 -39.03 11.63
CA ASP A 3 5.73 -37.78 12.36
C ASP A 3 6.39 -36.63 11.60
N ASP A 4 5.58 -35.82 10.91
CA ASP A 4 6.05 -34.65 10.18
C ASP A 4 6.34 -33.51 11.19
N PRO A 5 7.60 -33.10 11.38
CA PRO A 5 7.97 -32.04 12.32
C PRO A 5 7.31 -30.70 11.99
N ASP A 6 6.88 -30.47 10.74
CA ASP A 6 6.24 -29.22 10.31
C ASP A 6 4.77 -29.16 10.75
N LEU A 7 4.04 -30.27 10.65
CA LEU A 7 2.67 -30.36 11.16
C LEU A 7 2.63 -30.31 12.69
N ARG A 8 3.65 -30.82 13.36
CA ARG A 8 3.82 -30.69 14.82
C ARG A 8 4.03 -29.22 15.22
N SER A 9 4.89 -28.50 14.50
CA SER A 9 5.20 -27.09 14.78
C SER A 9 3.99 -26.16 14.64
N VAL A 10 3.17 -26.38 13.60
CA VAL A 10 1.93 -25.62 13.38
C VAL A 10 0.87 -25.94 14.44
N ARG A 11 0.76 -27.23 14.82
CA ARG A 11 -0.15 -27.67 15.91
C ARG A 11 0.27 -27.09 17.26
N GLU A 12 1.57 -27.04 17.57
CA GLU A 12 2.11 -26.45 18.79
C GLU A 12 1.89 -24.93 18.86
N PHE A 13 1.97 -24.22 17.72
CA PHE A 13 1.66 -22.79 17.63
C PHE A 13 0.18 -22.49 17.94
N HIS A 14 -0.75 -23.31 17.45
CA HIS A 14 -2.18 -23.14 17.72
C HIS A 14 -2.60 -23.48 19.16
N GLN A 15 -1.86 -24.34 19.86
CA GLN A 15 -2.21 -24.81 21.20
C GLN A 15 -1.74 -23.89 22.35
N ARG A 16 -1.84 -22.55 22.20
CA ARG A 16 -1.66 -21.51 23.25
C ARG A 16 -0.81 -21.92 24.48
N ARG A 17 0.38 -22.50 24.28
CA ARG A 17 1.35 -22.68 25.36
C ARG A 17 2.26 -21.48 25.35
N SER A 18 2.33 -20.81 26.49
CA SER A 18 3.35 -19.83 26.87
C SER A 18 4.72 -20.52 26.81
N GLY A 19 5.29 -20.58 25.60
CA GLY A 19 6.53 -21.30 25.32
C GLY A 19 6.72 -21.73 23.87
N ALA A 20 6.14 -21.01 22.89
CA ALA A 20 6.46 -21.24 21.49
C ALA A 20 7.97 -21.07 21.30
N ALA A 21 8.65 -22.14 20.88
CA ALA A 21 10.10 -22.14 20.75
C ALA A 21 10.54 -21.02 19.78
N PRO A 22 11.52 -20.17 20.16
CA PRO A 22 12.02 -19.07 19.31
C PRO A 22 12.34 -19.48 17.87
N GLY A 23 12.70 -20.75 17.65
CA GLY A 23 13.02 -21.31 16.34
C GLY A 23 11.87 -21.38 15.33
N ALA A 24 10.60 -21.40 15.73
CA ALA A 24 9.48 -21.49 14.79
C ALA A 24 9.27 -20.17 14.01
N LEU A 25 9.31 -19.04 14.72
CA LEU A 25 9.28 -17.71 14.12
C LEU A 25 10.53 -17.45 13.27
N ASP A 26 11.71 -17.90 13.72
CA ASP A 26 12.94 -17.78 12.94
C ASP A 26 12.94 -18.65 11.67
N ARG A 27 12.23 -19.77 11.65
CA ARG A 27 12.05 -20.60 10.45
C ARG A 27 11.06 -19.98 9.48
N VAL A 28 9.96 -19.42 9.96
CA VAL A 28 9.03 -18.63 9.13
C VAL A 28 9.73 -17.41 8.57
N ARG A 29 10.44 -16.65 9.40
CA ARG A 29 11.22 -15.47 9.01
C ARG A 29 12.27 -15.84 7.98
N ARG A 30 13.05 -16.91 8.21
CA ARG A 30 13.98 -17.44 7.21
C ARG A 30 13.26 -17.82 5.94
N ARG A 31 12.14 -18.56 5.99
CA ARG A 31 11.42 -18.98 4.79
C ARG A 31 10.89 -17.81 3.99
N VAL A 32 10.36 -16.77 4.64
CA VAL A 32 9.94 -15.52 3.97
C VAL A 32 11.16 -14.81 3.36
N GLN A 33 12.27 -14.72 4.09
CA GLN A 33 13.52 -14.10 3.63
C GLN A 33 14.26 -14.91 2.54
N THR A 34 14.15 -16.24 2.56
CA THR A 34 14.78 -17.13 1.58
C THR A 34 13.87 -17.38 0.38
N ALA A 35 12.55 -17.28 0.52
CA ALA A 35 11.63 -17.25 -0.62
C ALA A 35 11.82 -15.96 -1.43
N THR A 36 12.26 -14.87 -0.81
CA THR A 36 12.69 -13.64 -1.49
C THR A 36 14.12 -13.70 -2.05
N ALA A 37 14.94 -14.65 -1.60
CA ALA A 37 16.25 -14.89 -2.18
C ALA A 37 16.11 -15.94 -3.29
N ALA A 38 15.88 -15.49 -4.53
CA ALA A 38 15.98 -16.39 -5.68
C ALA A 38 17.33 -17.14 -5.60
N PRO A 39 17.34 -18.49 -5.67
CA PRO A 39 18.60 -19.20 -5.74
C PRO A 39 19.32 -18.71 -6.99
N HIS A 40 20.49 -18.10 -6.79
CA HIS A 40 21.37 -17.78 -7.90
C HIS A 40 21.58 -19.07 -8.69
N ALA A 41 21.09 -19.07 -9.94
CA ALA A 41 21.32 -20.18 -10.85
C ALA A 41 22.82 -20.47 -10.89
N PRO A 42 23.25 -21.73 -10.69
CA PRO A 42 24.66 -22.07 -10.79
C PRO A 42 25.10 -21.79 -12.23
N ARG A 43 25.98 -20.81 -12.41
CA ARG A 43 26.65 -20.56 -13.70
C ARG A 43 27.48 -21.81 -14.02
N VAL A 44 27.05 -22.57 -15.02
CA VAL A 44 27.82 -23.67 -15.61
C VAL A 44 29.07 -23.07 -16.27
N PRO A 45 30.30 -23.48 -15.90
CA PRO A 45 31.50 -22.99 -16.55
C PRO A 45 31.76 -23.76 -17.85
N LEU A 46 31.90 -23.03 -18.97
CA LEU A 46 32.52 -23.55 -20.19
C LEU A 46 34.05 -23.59 -20.00
N PRO A 47 34.76 -24.58 -20.58
CA PRO A 47 36.20 -24.73 -20.38
C PRO A 47 36.97 -23.84 -21.36
N ARG A 48 37.93 -23.07 -20.84
CA ARG A 48 39.03 -22.51 -21.65
C ARG A 48 40.36 -22.79 -20.97
N TRP A 49 41.26 -23.32 -21.79
CA TRP A 49 42.56 -23.87 -21.46
C TRP A 49 43.60 -22.79 -21.09
N ALA A 50 44.59 -23.23 -20.30
CA ALA A 50 45.98 -22.75 -20.13
C ALA A 50 46.29 -21.47 -19.29
N ALA A 51 46.38 -21.67 -17.96
CA ALA A 51 47.54 -21.58 -17.02
C ALA A 51 48.67 -20.50 -17.19
N PRO A 52 49.61 -20.34 -16.21
CA PRO A 52 49.46 -19.93 -14.79
C PRO A 52 50.55 -18.91 -14.30
N ALA A 53 50.38 -18.30 -13.11
CA ALA A 53 51.36 -17.74 -12.14
C ALA A 53 50.71 -16.56 -11.37
N ALA A 54 50.88 -16.28 -10.06
CA ALA A 54 51.69 -16.81 -8.97
C ALA A 54 51.08 -16.41 -7.60
N ALA A 55 51.35 -17.25 -6.60
CA ALA A 55 51.57 -17.06 -5.16
C ALA A 55 50.92 -15.92 -4.32
N ALA A 56 50.27 -16.38 -3.24
CA ALA A 56 50.39 -15.97 -1.83
C ALA A 56 49.84 -14.59 -1.35
N ALA A 57 48.85 -14.63 -0.45
CA ALA A 57 49.06 -14.46 1.00
C ALA A 57 47.72 -14.50 1.77
N VAL A 58 47.69 -15.31 2.83
CA VAL A 58 46.63 -15.33 3.85
C VAL A 58 47.08 -14.43 4.99
N VAL A 59 46.29 -13.43 5.35
CA VAL A 59 46.27 -12.84 6.70
C VAL A 59 44.83 -12.50 7.07
N ALA A 60 44.39 -13.07 8.19
CA ALA A 60 43.16 -12.74 8.87
C ALA A 60 43.31 -11.39 9.60
N ALA A 61 42.29 -10.54 9.49
CA ALA A 61 42.07 -9.44 10.43
C ALA A 61 40.56 -9.25 10.66
N VAL A 62 40.07 -9.87 11.72
CA VAL A 62 38.84 -9.46 12.40
C VAL A 62 39.23 -8.36 13.37
N VAL A 63 38.91 -7.10 13.03
CA VAL A 63 38.72 -6.02 14.01
C VAL A 63 37.58 -5.14 13.50
N GLY A 64 36.61 -4.91 14.38
CA GLY A 64 35.42 -4.13 14.11
C GLY A 64 35.71 -2.70 13.66
N GLY A 65 34.88 -2.24 12.75
CA GLY A 65 34.82 -0.87 12.28
C GLY A 65 33.39 -0.54 11.88
N VAL A 66 32.58 -0.25 12.89
CA VAL A 66 31.35 0.55 12.74
C VAL A 66 31.77 1.87 12.11
N ALA A 67 31.49 2.04 10.83
CA ALA A 67 31.44 3.33 10.17
C ALA A 67 29.98 3.57 9.76
N LEU A 68 29.23 4.05 10.75
CA LEU A 68 28.16 5.00 10.55
C LEU A 68 28.68 6.14 9.67
N LEU A 69 28.29 6.14 8.39
CA LEU A 69 28.17 7.38 7.63
C LEU A 69 26.69 7.61 7.41
N GLY A 70 26.17 8.50 8.25
CA GLY A 70 24.81 8.98 8.18
C GLY A 70 24.58 9.73 6.89
N ALA A 71 23.59 9.27 6.14
CA ALA A 71 22.64 10.19 5.53
C ALA A 71 21.52 10.40 6.56
N THR A 72 21.74 11.40 7.42
CA THR A 72 20.67 12.11 8.09
C THR A 72 19.77 12.74 7.02
N GLY A 73 18.48 12.40 7.01
CA GLY A 73 17.44 13.15 6.31
C GLY A 73 16.77 12.43 5.13
N ASP A 74 15.45 12.35 5.21
CA ASP A 74 14.49 12.02 4.14
C ASP A 74 14.14 10.54 3.90
N GLY A 75 13.81 9.83 4.98
CA GLY A 75 12.48 9.23 4.97
C GLY A 75 11.49 10.39 5.05
N THR A 76 10.87 10.80 3.94
CA THR A 76 9.84 11.85 4.04
C THR A 76 8.66 11.29 4.84
N PRO A 77 8.38 11.84 6.03
CA PRO A 77 7.01 11.84 6.49
C PRO A 77 6.21 12.64 5.46
N GLN A 78 4.96 12.29 5.25
CA GLN A 78 4.01 13.20 4.63
C GLN A 78 3.30 13.96 5.76
N PRO A 79 3.78 15.14 6.19
CA PRO A 79 2.97 16.06 6.96
C PRO A 79 2.08 16.86 6.00
N GLY A 80 0.82 17.06 6.38
CA GLY A 80 -0.05 18.00 5.71
C GLY A 80 0.46 19.44 5.79
N GLY A 81 0.28 20.21 4.72
CA GLY A 81 0.52 21.65 4.67
C GLY A 81 0.81 22.13 3.24
N PRO A 82 0.12 23.15 2.69
CA PRO A 82 0.10 23.43 1.26
C PRO A 82 1.36 24.19 0.83
N THR A 83 2.08 23.67 -0.16
CA THR A 83 3.00 24.47 -0.96
C THR A 83 2.52 24.39 -2.40
N ALA A 84 1.98 25.51 -2.89
CA ALA A 84 1.59 25.67 -4.28
C ALA A 84 2.86 25.62 -5.16
N GLY A 85 3.16 24.45 -5.71
CA GLY A 85 4.14 24.24 -6.79
C GLY A 85 3.48 24.36 -8.17
N PRO A 86 4.26 24.51 -9.26
CA PRO A 86 3.79 25.05 -10.53
C PRO A 86 2.77 24.12 -11.22
N GLY A 87 1.78 24.76 -11.84
CA GLY A 87 0.60 24.20 -12.50
C GLY A 87 0.75 22.80 -13.10
N ARG A 88 0.17 21.83 -12.38
CA ARG A 88 -0.22 20.53 -12.93
C ARG A 88 -1.26 20.76 -14.03
N PRO A 89 -1.21 20.06 -15.18
CA PRO A 89 -2.33 20.07 -16.12
C PRO A 89 -3.54 19.51 -15.39
N THR A 90 -4.46 20.39 -15.02
CA THR A 90 -5.80 20.02 -14.57
C THR A 90 -6.48 19.40 -15.78
N SER A 91 -6.44 18.07 -15.89
CA SER A 91 -7.50 17.39 -16.63
C SER A 91 -8.80 17.83 -15.97
N ALA A 92 -9.59 18.62 -16.70
CA ALA A 92 -10.87 19.11 -16.22
C ALA A 92 -11.63 17.90 -15.66
N ALA A 93 -12.07 18.00 -14.40
CA ALA A 93 -13.00 17.03 -13.85
C ALA A 93 -14.17 16.92 -14.84
N PRO A 94 -14.65 15.72 -15.18
CA PRO A 94 -15.72 15.56 -16.15
C PRO A 94 -16.88 16.51 -15.82
N GLU A 95 -17.21 17.38 -16.78
CA GLU A 95 -18.25 18.40 -16.67
C GLU A 95 -19.56 17.75 -16.19
N GLY A 96 -20.07 18.20 -15.03
CA GLY A 96 -21.33 17.71 -14.45
C GLY A 96 -21.21 16.88 -13.17
N ALA A 97 -20.01 16.54 -12.70
CA ALA A 97 -19.84 15.86 -11.42
C ALA A 97 -19.91 16.86 -10.25
N ALA A 98 -21.12 17.23 -9.81
CA ALA A 98 -21.29 17.75 -8.47
C ALA A 98 -20.75 16.69 -7.50
N ALA A 99 -19.56 16.94 -6.96
CA ALA A 99 -18.83 16.00 -6.13
C ALA A 99 -19.55 15.83 -4.78
N LEU A 100 -20.49 14.89 -4.73
CA LEU A 100 -21.16 14.51 -3.51
C LEU A 100 -20.34 13.41 -2.82
N TRP A 101 -20.14 13.59 -1.52
CA TRP A 101 -19.53 12.62 -0.62
C TRP A 101 -20.31 11.29 -0.63
N LEU A 102 -19.65 10.20 -0.22
CA LEU A 102 -20.35 8.94 0.00
C LEU A 102 -21.57 9.12 0.89
N LYS A 103 -22.69 8.49 0.50
CA LYS A 103 -23.87 8.37 1.34
C LYS A 103 -23.78 7.05 2.09
N TYR A 104 -23.91 7.09 3.40
CA TYR A 104 -23.87 5.88 4.23
C TYR A 104 -25.28 5.31 4.40
N GLY A 105 -25.39 4.00 4.27
CA GLY A 105 -26.60 3.23 4.51
C GLY A 105 -26.59 2.57 5.89
N ALA A 106 -27.08 1.33 5.95
CA ALA A 106 -27.15 0.57 7.19
C ALA A 106 -25.75 0.19 7.72
N SER A 107 -25.61 0.17 9.04
CA SER A 107 -24.46 -0.46 9.69
C SER A 107 -24.49 -1.97 9.46
N MET A 108 -23.31 -2.57 9.31
CA MET A 108 -23.15 -3.99 9.05
C MET A 108 -22.14 -4.61 10.03
N PRO A 109 -22.32 -5.88 10.42
CA PRO A 109 -21.28 -6.62 11.13
C PRO A 109 -20.00 -6.71 10.26
N VAL A 110 -18.85 -6.30 10.80
CA VAL A 110 -17.56 -6.33 10.09
C VAL A 110 -17.24 -7.73 9.54
N ALA A 111 -17.51 -8.77 10.33
CA ALA A 111 -17.32 -10.15 9.90
C ALA A 111 -18.19 -10.54 8.69
N ALA A 112 -19.41 -10.03 8.59
CA ALA A 112 -20.28 -10.27 7.45
C ALA A 112 -19.73 -9.58 6.19
N VAL A 113 -19.30 -8.32 6.32
CA VAL A 113 -18.68 -7.57 5.21
C VAL A 113 -17.46 -8.31 4.65
N PHE A 114 -16.52 -8.73 5.51
CA PHE A 114 -15.34 -9.47 5.02
C PHE A 114 -15.68 -10.85 4.46
N THR A 115 -16.71 -11.53 4.97
CA THR A 115 -17.19 -12.79 4.39
C THR A 115 -17.69 -12.59 2.97
N GLU A 116 -18.46 -11.54 2.71
CA GLU A 116 -18.93 -11.20 1.37
C GLU A 116 -17.79 -10.78 0.43
N LEU A 117 -16.86 -9.96 0.92
CA LEU A 117 -15.67 -9.56 0.15
C LEU A 117 -14.80 -10.76 -0.21
N ASP A 118 -14.67 -11.74 0.68
CA ASP A 118 -13.94 -13.00 0.41
C ASP A 118 -14.62 -13.82 -0.68
N GLN A 119 -15.95 -13.96 -0.63
CA GLN A 119 -16.72 -14.67 -1.65
C GLN A 119 -16.59 -13.98 -3.02
N ALA A 120 -16.69 -12.65 -3.06
CA ALA A 120 -16.53 -11.86 -4.27
C ALA A 120 -15.11 -11.94 -4.85
N ALA A 121 -14.09 -11.91 -3.99
CA ALA A 121 -12.71 -12.05 -4.39
C ALA A 121 -12.44 -13.42 -5.04
N ALA A 122 -13.02 -14.50 -4.51
CA ALA A 122 -12.88 -15.85 -5.05
C ALA A 122 -13.42 -15.98 -6.50
N GLY A 123 -14.45 -15.22 -6.85
CA GLY A 123 -15.02 -15.19 -8.20
C GLY A 123 -14.31 -14.26 -9.18
N THR A 124 -13.36 -13.45 -8.73
CA THR A 124 -12.74 -12.38 -9.53
C THR A 124 -11.39 -12.80 -10.09
N ALA A 125 -11.30 -12.93 -11.41
CA ALA A 125 -10.03 -13.14 -12.09
C ALA A 125 -9.15 -11.88 -12.04
N VAL A 126 -7.85 -12.08 -11.90
CA VAL A 126 -6.85 -11.02 -12.03
C VAL A 126 -6.45 -10.93 -13.50
N ALA A 127 -6.62 -9.75 -14.09
CA ALA A 127 -6.03 -9.47 -15.39
C ALA A 127 -4.52 -9.33 -15.22
N ALA A 128 -3.76 -10.12 -15.99
CA ALA A 128 -2.31 -9.98 -16.06
C ALA A 128 -1.95 -8.86 -17.05
N PRO A 129 -1.08 -7.92 -16.68
CA PRO A 129 -0.58 -6.91 -17.62
C PRO A 129 0.19 -7.58 -18.75
N ARG A 130 -0.01 -7.12 -19.99
CA ARG A 130 0.76 -7.59 -21.14
C ARG A 130 2.17 -6.99 -21.13
N PRO A 131 3.14 -7.61 -21.82
CA PRO A 131 4.45 -6.98 -22.03
C PRO A 131 4.28 -5.59 -22.65
N GLY A 132 4.90 -4.59 -22.02
CA GLY A 132 4.80 -3.19 -22.45
C GLY A 132 3.57 -2.42 -21.95
N GLU A 133 2.72 -3.00 -21.11
CA GLU A 133 1.65 -2.28 -20.40
C GLU A 133 2.10 -1.76 -19.03
N LEU A 134 1.56 -0.61 -18.64
CA LEU A 134 1.63 -0.05 -17.29
C LEU A 134 0.33 -0.34 -16.55
N VAL A 135 0.42 -0.45 -15.23
CA VAL A 135 -0.75 -0.45 -14.34
C VAL A 135 -1.04 0.98 -13.95
N CYS A 136 -2.14 1.56 -14.42
CA CYS A 136 -2.50 2.93 -14.12
C CYS A 136 -3.69 2.99 -13.16
N SER A 137 -3.51 3.68 -12.04
CA SER A 137 -4.59 4.05 -11.13
C SER A 137 -5.04 5.48 -11.44
N HIS A 138 -6.31 5.62 -11.76
CA HIS A 138 -7.02 6.89 -11.93
C HIS A 138 -7.75 7.18 -10.64
N GLY A 139 -7.41 8.28 -9.99
CA GLY A 139 -8.01 8.68 -8.73
C GLY A 139 -8.76 10.00 -8.84
N THR A 140 -9.83 10.12 -8.05
CA THR A 140 -10.49 11.40 -7.79
C THR A 140 -10.41 11.67 -6.30
N VAL A 141 -9.87 12.83 -5.93
CA VAL A 141 -9.77 13.30 -4.55
C VAL A 141 -10.78 14.43 -4.34
N LEU A 142 -11.62 14.29 -3.31
CA LEU A 142 -12.46 15.34 -2.79
C LEU A 142 -11.88 15.79 -1.46
N THR A 143 -11.63 17.08 -1.30
CA THR A 143 -11.13 17.65 -0.05
C THR A 143 -12.13 18.67 0.47
N ARG A 144 -12.55 18.53 1.72
CA ARG A 144 -13.33 19.57 2.38
C ARG A 144 -12.35 20.61 2.91
N PRO A 145 -12.56 21.92 2.65
CA PRO A 145 -11.80 22.96 3.32
C PRO A 145 -11.97 22.78 4.83
N GLY A 146 -10.88 22.60 5.56
CA GLY A 146 -10.93 22.61 7.01
C GLY A 146 -11.51 23.95 7.47
N THR A 147 -12.42 23.94 8.44
CA THR A 147 -12.83 25.16 9.14
C THR A 147 -11.62 25.65 9.93
N ALA A 148 -10.90 26.63 9.39
CA ALA A 148 -9.84 27.29 10.14
C ALA A 148 -10.43 27.91 11.42
N PRO A 149 -9.76 27.79 12.57
CA PRO A 149 -10.23 28.38 13.82
C PRO A 149 -10.51 29.88 13.63
N GLY A 150 -11.71 30.32 13.97
CA GLY A 150 -12.11 31.74 13.87
C GLY A 150 -12.65 32.21 12.51
N THR A 151 -12.74 31.34 11.50
CA THR A 151 -13.42 31.69 10.24
C THR A 151 -14.90 31.38 10.38
N ALA A 152 -15.77 32.35 10.08
CA ALA A 152 -17.22 32.13 10.06
C ALA A 152 -17.55 30.90 9.19
N PRO A 153 -18.50 30.03 9.62
CA PRO A 153 -18.82 28.82 8.88
C PRO A 153 -19.19 29.19 7.45
N ALA A 154 -18.35 28.77 6.50
CA ALA A 154 -18.61 28.97 5.09
C ALA A 154 -20.01 28.45 4.77
N THR A 155 -20.75 29.23 3.98
CA THR A 155 -22.13 28.94 3.56
C THR A 155 -22.24 27.47 3.16
N ARG A 156 -23.12 26.70 3.84
CA ARG A 156 -23.47 25.32 3.50
C ARG A 156 -23.91 25.28 2.04
N GLY A 157 -23.04 24.88 1.12
CA GLY A 157 -23.35 24.86 -0.31
C GLY A 157 -22.13 24.92 -1.23
N ALA A 158 -20.95 25.33 -0.75
CA ALA A 158 -19.75 25.25 -1.56
C ALA A 158 -19.40 23.79 -1.86
N SER A 159 -19.42 23.41 -3.14
CA SER A 159 -18.99 22.08 -3.59
C SER A 159 -17.51 21.88 -3.27
N ALA A 160 -17.16 20.73 -2.71
CA ALA A 160 -15.76 20.39 -2.46
C ALA A 160 -15.04 20.31 -3.83
N PRO A 161 -13.86 20.96 -4.00
CA PRO A 161 -13.11 20.82 -5.23
C PRO A 161 -12.73 19.36 -5.45
N ALA A 162 -13.04 18.86 -6.64
CA ALA A 162 -12.62 17.53 -7.09
C ALA A 162 -11.32 17.67 -7.86
N GLN A 163 -10.30 16.90 -7.47
CA GLN A 163 -9.03 16.82 -8.18
C GLN A 163 -8.84 15.40 -8.74
N GLY A 164 -8.78 15.29 -10.06
CA GLY A 164 -8.36 14.07 -10.74
C GLY A 164 -6.85 13.90 -10.72
N TRP A 165 -6.38 12.66 -10.65
CA TRP A 165 -4.98 12.31 -10.87
C TRP A 165 -4.87 10.93 -11.51
N VAL A 166 -3.75 10.71 -12.19
CA VAL A 166 -3.38 9.40 -12.74
C VAL A 166 -1.96 9.09 -12.26
N ARG A 167 -1.74 7.85 -11.80
CA ARG A 167 -0.42 7.29 -11.48
C ARG A 167 -0.27 5.98 -12.20
N CYS A 168 0.84 5.81 -12.90
CA CYS A 168 1.13 4.60 -13.65
C CYS A 168 2.36 3.91 -13.07
N PHE A 169 2.35 2.58 -13.10
CA PHE A 169 3.37 1.75 -12.51
C PHE A 169 3.85 0.69 -13.49
N GLU A 170 5.15 0.43 -13.51
CA GLU A 170 5.71 -0.75 -14.14
C GLU A 170 5.24 -1.99 -13.39
N PRO A 171 4.63 -3.00 -14.05
CA PRO A 171 4.17 -4.22 -13.37
C PRO A 171 5.27 -4.96 -12.60
N ALA A 172 6.51 -4.86 -13.06
CA ALA A 172 7.68 -5.37 -12.37
C ALA A 172 8.05 -4.43 -11.21
N GLY A 173 7.68 -4.81 -9.99
CA GLY A 173 8.04 -4.09 -8.77
C GLY A 173 7.08 -2.94 -8.44
N LEU A 174 6.03 -2.72 -9.24
CA LEU A 174 5.11 -1.58 -9.13
C LEU A 174 5.86 -0.26 -8.98
N ILE A 175 6.87 -0.06 -9.84
CA ILE A 175 7.71 1.14 -9.85
C ILE A 175 6.91 2.25 -10.50
N GLU A 176 6.75 3.38 -9.80
CA GLU A 176 5.99 4.51 -10.33
C GLU A 176 6.72 5.15 -11.51
N VAL A 177 6.01 5.27 -12.63
CA VAL A 177 6.48 5.98 -13.82
C VAL A 177 6.04 7.44 -13.68
N PRO A 178 6.98 8.40 -13.67
CA PRO A 178 6.64 9.81 -13.58
C PRO A 178 5.66 10.22 -14.68
N ALA A 179 4.70 11.08 -14.35
CA ALA A 179 3.77 11.59 -15.35
C ALA A 179 4.50 12.47 -16.37
N PRO A 180 4.06 12.49 -17.64
CA PRO A 180 4.59 13.42 -18.63
C PRO A 180 4.53 14.87 -18.13
N GLY A 181 5.61 15.63 -18.33
CA GLY A 181 5.69 17.03 -17.90
C GLY A 181 5.88 17.25 -16.40
N THR A 182 6.15 16.19 -15.61
CA THR A 182 6.60 16.36 -14.22
C THR A 182 7.97 17.04 -14.22
N GLY A 183 8.10 18.16 -13.51
CA GLY A 183 9.39 18.84 -13.34
C GLY A 183 10.32 18.10 -12.38
N ASP A 184 11.52 18.64 -12.20
CA ASP A 184 12.51 18.07 -11.28
C ASP A 184 12.02 18.13 -9.83
N VAL A 185 12.26 17.05 -9.10
CA VAL A 185 11.96 16.98 -7.66
C VAL A 185 13.29 16.86 -6.93
N LYS A 186 13.59 17.82 -6.05
CA LYS A 186 14.86 17.89 -5.31
C LYS A 186 16.10 17.85 -6.22
N GLY A 187 16.03 18.45 -7.41
CA GLY A 187 17.12 18.49 -8.38
C GLY A 187 17.38 17.19 -9.13
N GLN A 188 16.52 16.17 -8.96
CA GLN A 188 16.57 14.95 -9.76
C GLN A 188 15.50 15.01 -10.85
N SER A 189 15.94 14.73 -12.08
CA SER A 189 15.03 14.60 -13.21
C SER A 189 14.10 13.39 -13.02
N PRO A 190 12.90 13.38 -13.64
CA PRO A 190 12.01 12.23 -13.62
C PRO A 190 12.70 10.93 -14.11
N ALA A 191 13.59 11.03 -15.11
CA ALA A 191 14.33 9.89 -15.64
C ALA A 191 15.32 9.31 -14.61
N GLU A 192 16.04 10.18 -13.88
CA GLU A 192 16.95 9.75 -12.81
C GLU A 192 16.19 9.11 -11.65
N GLN A 193 15.03 9.66 -11.27
CA GLN A 193 14.18 9.07 -10.23
C GLN A 193 13.70 7.66 -10.61
N LEU A 194 13.25 7.48 -11.85
CA LEU A 194 12.83 6.18 -12.36
C LEU A 194 14.00 5.19 -12.43
N ALA A 195 15.18 5.63 -12.89
CA ALA A 195 16.39 4.82 -12.92
C ALA A 195 16.79 4.36 -11.50
N ALA A 196 16.84 5.28 -10.54
CA ALA A 196 17.16 4.96 -9.15
C ALA A 196 16.16 3.98 -8.52
N ALA A 197 14.87 4.08 -8.85
CA ALA A 197 13.86 3.14 -8.38
C ALA A 197 14.05 1.74 -8.99
N ARG A 198 14.40 1.65 -10.28
CA ARG A 198 14.74 0.37 -10.94
C ARG A 198 16.01 -0.26 -10.38
N ASP A 199 17.05 0.53 -10.10
CA ASP A 199 18.27 0.05 -9.44
C ASP A 199 17.97 -0.46 -8.02
N GLY A 200 17.12 0.25 -7.29
CA GLY A 200 16.62 -0.18 -5.98
C GLY A 200 15.88 -1.52 -6.05
N PHE A 201 15.04 -1.72 -7.07
CA PHE A 201 14.38 -3.01 -7.32
C PHE A 201 15.39 -4.10 -7.70
N ALA A 202 16.35 -3.82 -8.58
CA ALA A 202 17.37 -4.78 -8.98
C ALA A 202 18.23 -5.24 -7.79
N ALA A 203 18.53 -4.33 -6.86
CA ALA A 203 19.30 -4.64 -5.66
C ALA A 203 18.49 -5.37 -4.58
N ALA A 204 17.25 -4.95 -4.32
CA ALA A 204 16.42 -5.50 -3.24
C ALA A 204 15.64 -6.75 -3.63
N GLY A 205 15.36 -6.93 -4.93
CA GLY A 205 14.48 -7.96 -5.45
C GLY A 205 13.00 -7.75 -5.10
N PRO A 206 12.12 -8.70 -5.50
CA PRO A 206 10.70 -8.66 -5.18
C PRO A 206 10.42 -8.72 -3.68
N GLY A 207 9.53 -7.87 -3.19
CA GLY A 207 9.21 -7.77 -1.76
C GLY A 207 8.12 -6.76 -1.46
N TRP A 208 7.90 -6.45 -0.17
CA TRP A 208 6.90 -5.45 0.26
C TRP A 208 7.13 -4.06 -0.33
N GLY A 209 8.39 -3.67 -0.57
CA GLY A 209 8.75 -2.39 -1.19
C GLY A 209 8.58 -2.39 -2.73
N TYR A 210 8.88 -3.53 -3.36
CA TYR A 210 8.81 -3.74 -4.80
C TYR A 210 7.99 -5.00 -5.13
N PRO A 211 6.67 -4.98 -4.92
CA PRO A 211 5.84 -6.15 -5.13
C PRO A 211 5.76 -6.48 -6.63
N THR A 212 5.85 -7.77 -6.95
CA THR A 212 5.58 -8.29 -8.30
C THR A 212 4.38 -9.23 -8.22
N ALA A 213 3.69 -9.49 -9.35
CA ALA A 213 2.58 -10.44 -9.39
C ALA A 213 3.00 -11.85 -8.90
N ALA A 214 4.19 -12.31 -9.29
CA ALA A 214 4.73 -13.61 -8.86
C ALA A 214 5.02 -13.65 -7.35
N TRP A 215 5.60 -12.57 -6.80
CA TRP A 215 5.85 -12.47 -5.36
C TRP A 215 4.55 -12.39 -4.57
N LEU A 216 3.56 -11.62 -5.04
CA LEU A 216 2.22 -11.55 -4.45
C LEU A 216 1.57 -12.94 -4.43
N ALA A 217 1.63 -13.69 -5.53
CA ALA A 217 1.08 -15.04 -5.61
C ALA A 217 1.79 -16.05 -4.68
N ALA A 218 3.04 -15.77 -4.29
CA ALA A 218 3.81 -16.60 -3.37
C ALA A 218 3.61 -16.24 -1.88
N LEU A 219 2.87 -15.16 -1.58
CA LEU A 219 2.58 -14.79 -0.20
C LEU A 219 1.78 -15.90 0.51
N PRO A 220 2.05 -16.14 1.82
CA PRO A 220 1.25 -17.07 2.60
C PRO A 220 -0.21 -16.60 2.64
N THR A 221 -1.15 -17.53 2.68
CA THR A 221 -2.58 -17.22 2.85
C THR A 221 -3.02 -17.30 4.32
N ASP A 222 -2.12 -17.73 5.20
CA ASP A 222 -2.34 -17.69 6.64
C ASP A 222 -2.22 -16.24 7.16
N PRO A 223 -3.23 -15.72 7.88
CA PRO A 223 -3.25 -14.33 8.31
C PRO A 223 -2.17 -14.00 9.36
N ASP A 224 -1.75 -14.96 10.20
CA ASP A 224 -0.69 -14.74 11.18
C ASP A 224 0.68 -14.63 10.51
N LEU A 225 0.94 -15.49 9.52
CA LEU A 225 2.17 -15.42 8.71
C LEU A 225 2.22 -14.14 7.87
N LEU A 226 1.08 -13.71 7.30
CA LEU A 226 0.99 -12.45 6.57
C LEU A 226 1.26 -11.25 7.48
N LEU A 227 0.67 -11.20 8.67
CA LEU A 227 0.91 -10.14 9.64
C LEU A 227 2.39 -10.05 10.01
N ALA A 228 3.01 -11.20 10.31
CA ALA A 228 4.43 -11.28 10.63
C ALA A 228 5.30 -10.80 9.47
N GLY A 229 4.98 -11.23 8.24
CA GLY A 229 5.66 -10.79 7.02
C GLY A 229 5.55 -9.29 6.79
N PHE A 230 4.34 -8.72 6.93
CA PHE A 230 4.09 -7.30 6.78
C PHE A 230 4.91 -6.48 7.77
N ARG A 231 4.87 -6.85 9.06
CA ARG A 231 5.65 -6.19 10.13
C ARG A 231 7.16 -6.22 9.87
N ALA A 232 7.67 -7.34 9.33
CA ALA A 232 9.08 -7.47 8.99
C ALA A 232 9.47 -6.66 7.73
N GLY A 233 8.53 -6.41 6.82
CA GLY A 233 8.75 -5.72 5.56
C GLY A 233 8.52 -4.21 5.60
N THR A 234 7.67 -3.72 6.49
CA THR A 234 7.42 -2.29 6.67
C THR A 234 8.55 -1.65 7.45
N ARG A 235 9.21 -0.66 6.85
CA ARG A 235 10.14 0.21 7.58
C ARG A 235 9.33 1.07 8.54
N GLY A 236 9.60 0.97 9.83
CA GLY A 236 8.91 1.73 10.86
C GLY A 236 9.31 1.28 12.26
N PRO A 237 8.86 2.00 13.30
CA PRO A 237 9.05 1.55 14.68
C PRO A 237 8.41 0.18 14.88
N ALA A 238 8.97 -0.63 15.79
CA ALA A 238 8.43 -1.97 16.09
C ALA A 238 7.01 -1.92 16.68
N VAL A 239 6.67 -0.80 17.34
CA VAL A 239 5.35 -0.52 17.90
C VAL A 239 4.70 0.54 17.03
N VAL A 240 3.69 0.13 16.28
CA VAL A 240 2.84 0.98 15.44
C VAL A 240 1.42 0.81 15.95
N ASP A 241 0.73 1.91 16.20
CA ASP A 241 -0.69 1.89 16.58
C ASP A 241 -1.56 1.30 15.45
N ASP A 242 -2.77 0.86 15.79
CA ASP A 242 -3.62 0.16 14.83
C ASP A 242 -4.12 1.07 13.69
N LEU A 243 -4.29 2.38 13.92
CA LEU A 243 -4.67 3.31 12.86
C LEU A 243 -3.55 3.47 11.84
N THR A 244 -2.31 3.65 12.29
CA THR A 244 -1.15 3.69 11.38
C THR A 244 -1.00 2.37 10.62
N ARG A 245 -1.27 1.23 11.26
CA ARG A 245 -1.24 -0.08 10.57
C ARG A 245 -2.35 -0.21 9.53
N TRP A 246 -3.56 0.25 9.85
CA TRP A 246 -4.70 0.31 8.94
C TRP A 246 -4.39 1.15 7.70
N GLN A 247 -3.81 2.33 7.88
CA GLN A 247 -3.32 3.20 6.81
C GLN A 247 -2.30 2.50 5.91
N GLN A 248 -1.34 1.80 6.51
CA GLN A 248 -0.34 1.06 5.76
C GLN A 248 -0.96 -0.07 4.93
N TYR A 249 -1.96 -0.79 5.47
CA TYR A 249 -2.70 -1.80 4.71
C TYR A 249 -3.48 -1.18 3.55
N GLY A 250 -4.20 -0.08 3.80
CA GLY A 250 -4.94 0.63 2.76
C GLY A 250 -4.04 1.07 1.61
N ARG A 251 -2.91 1.73 1.91
CA ARG A 251 -1.92 2.17 0.90
C ARG A 251 -1.28 1.00 0.15
N PHE A 252 -0.96 -0.08 0.86
CA PHE A 252 -0.41 -1.28 0.23
C PHE A 252 -1.42 -1.89 -0.75
N LEU A 253 -2.66 -2.13 -0.30
CA LEU A 253 -3.73 -2.67 -1.13
C LEU A 253 -4.04 -1.76 -2.33
N ALA A 254 -4.10 -0.44 -2.13
CA ALA A 254 -4.30 0.51 -3.21
C ALA A 254 -3.19 0.45 -4.29
N ARG A 255 -1.99 0.01 -3.92
CA ARG A 255 -0.91 -0.21 -4.88
C ARG A 255 -1.04 -1.57 -5.57
N VAL A 256 -1.31 -2.64 -4.81
CA VAL A 256 -1.19 -4.02 -5.32
C VAL A 256 -2.49 -4.65 -5.82
N ASP A 257 -3.68 -4.10 -5.52
CA ASP A 257 -4.98 -4.72 -5.85
C ASP A 257 -5.12 -5.16 -7.32
N PRO A 258 -4.64 -4.42 -8.33
CA PRO A 258 -4.69 -4.83 -9.73
C PRO A 258 -3.99 -6.14 -10.02
N LEU A 259 -2.95 -6.49 -9.26
CA LEU A 259 -2.10 -7.66 -9.44
C LEU A 259 -2.35 -8.76 -8.41
N LEU A 260 -3.24 -8.52 -7.44
CA LEU A 260 -3.42 -9.37 -6.28
C LEU A 260 -4.32 -10.58 -6.59
N PRO A 261 -3.80 -11.83 -6.57
CA PRO A 261 -4.63 -13.01 -6.83
C PRO A 261 -5.73 -13.19 -5.77
N ALA A 262 -6.81 -13.85 -6.17
CA ALA A 262 -8.02 -14.00 -5.34
C ALA A 262 -7.72 -14.55 -3.95
N ALA A 263 -6.92 -15.62 -3.85
CA ALA A 263 -6.56 -16.25 -2.57
C ALA A 263 -5.81 -15.28 -1.64
N GLN A 264 -4.89 -14.48 -2.16
CA GLN A 264 -4.16 -13.49 -1.39
C GLN A 264 -5.01 -12.27 -1.04
N ARG A 265 -5.94 -11.86 -1.91
CA ARG A 265 -6.93 -10.82 -1.57
C ARG A 265 -7.77 -11.24 -0.36
N THR A 266 -8.33 -12.44 -0.39
CA THR A 266 -9.03 -13.05 0.75
C THR A 266 -8.16 -13.12 2.00
N ALA A 267 -6.90 -13.53 1.87
CA ALA A 267 -6.01 -13.61 3.02
C ALA A 267 -5.72 -12.22 3.64
N LEU A 268 -5.58 -11.17 2.82
CA LEU A 268 -5.42 -9.79 3.28
C LEU A 268 -6.70 -9.22 3.92
N HIS A 269 -7.89 -9.58 3.40
CA HIS A 269 -9.16 -9.25 4.06
C HIS A 269 -9.26 -9.86 5.46
N ARG A 270 -8.93 -11.15 5.60
CA ARG A 270 -8.92 -11.83 6.90
C ARG A 270 -7.91 -11.24 7.87
N LEU A 271 -6.74 -10.83 7.36
CA LEU A 271 -5.75 -10.11 8.14
C LEU A 271 -6.32 -8.78 8.66
N MET A 272 -6.97 -7.99 7.80
CA MET A 272 -7.58 -6.72 8.17
C MET A 272 -8.71 -6.90 9.18
N GLY A 273 -9.58 -7.90 9.00
CA GLY A 273 -10.71 -8.19 9.89
C GLY A 273 -10.33 -8.64 11.30
N ARG A 274 -9.03 -8.81 11.60
CA ARG A 274 -8.52 -9.11 12.95
C ARG A 274 -8.17 -7.88 13.77
N LEU A 275 -8.21 -6.68 13.18
CA LEU A 275 -8.02 -5.46 13.95
C LEU A 275 -9.24 -5.20 14.82
N ASP A 276 -9.00 -4.86 16.08
CA ASP A 276 -10.06 -4.49 17.01
C ASP A 276 -10.57 -3.07 16.70
N GLY A 277 -11.82 -2.79 17.10
CA GLY A 277 -12.41 -1.46 16.94
C GLY A 277 -12.85 -1.11 15.52
N LEU A 278 -12.84 -2.08 14.59
CA LEU A 278 -13.42 -1.90 13.26
C LEU A 278 -14.94 -1.75 13.34
N THR A 279 -15.48 -0.88 12.50
CA THR A 279 -16.91 -0.76 12.23
C THR A 279 -17.14 -0.83 10.72
N ALA A 280 -18.33 -1.23 10.29
CA ALA A 280 -18.65 -1.28 8.87
C ALA A 280 -20.05 -0.77 8.57
N ALA A 281 -20.23 -0.28 7.36
CA ALA A 281 -21.50 0.19 6.83
C ALA A 281 -21.57 0.02 5.32
N GLU A 282 -22.78 0.00 4.80
CA GLU A 282 -22.99 0.25 3.38
C GLU A 282 -22.65 1.69 3.05
N ALA A 283 -21.99 1.89 1.91
CA ALA A 283 -21.72 3.20 1.35
C ALA A 283 -22.18 3.23 -0.11
N PHE A 284 -22.61 4.38 -0.57
CA PHE A 284 -23.09 4.57 -1.93
C PHE A 284 -22.39 5.75 -2.59
N THR A 285 -21.90 5.53 -3.81
CA THR A 285 -21.46 6.64 -4.66
C THR A 285 -22.66 7.47 -5.10
N VAL A 286 -22.38 8.67 -5.61
CA VAL A 286 -23.39 9.56 -6.22
C VAL A 286 -24.12 8.89 -7.39
N SER A 287 -23.40 8.03 -8.12
CA SER A 287 -23.94 7.23 -9.24
C SER A 287 -24.70 5.98 -8.79
N GLY A 288 -24.95 5.79 -7.49
CA GLY A 288 -25.70 4.66 -6.96
C GLY A 288 -24.92 3.35 -6.86
N LYS A 289 -23.59 3.36 -7.08
CA LYS A 289 -22.76 2.17 -6.89
C LYS A 289 -22.66 1.87 -5.40
N ARG A 290 -23.10 0.67 -5.00
CA ARG A 290 -22.97 0.14 -3.64
C ARG A 290 -21.51 -0.23 -3.38
N LEU A 291 -21.03 0.16 -2.20
CA LEU A 291 -19.69 -0.04 -1.67
C LEU A 291 -19.81 -0.50 -0.20
N TYR A 292 -18.77 -1.15 0.32
CA TYR A 292 -18.62 -1.39 1.76
C TYR A 292 -17.57 -0.45 2.32
N ALA A 293 -17.92 0.34 3.32
CA ALA A 293 -16.98 1.14 4.08
C ALA A 293 -16.63 0.41 5.37
N VAL A 294 -15.35 0.13 5.58
CA VAL A 294 -14.81 -0.41 6.83
C VAL A 294 -13.98 0.69 7.48
N ARG A 295 -14.33 1.07 8.70
CA ARG A 295 -13.76 2.20 9.44
C ARG A 295 -12.95 1.72 10.63
N LEU A 296 -11.77 2.30 10.83
CA LEU A 296 -11.06 2.29 12.11
C LEU A 296 -11.02 3.70 12.69
N THR A 297 -11.37 3.85 13.97
CA THR A 297 -11.39 5.15 14.66
C THR A 297 -10.33 5.18 15.76
N SER A 298 -9.51 6.24 15.81
CA SER A 298 -8.55 6.51 16.87
C SER A 298 -8.65 7.97 17.31
N GLY A 299 -9.22 8.20 18.50
CA GLY A 299 -9.43 9.53 19.04
C GLY A 299 -10.37 10.38 18.18
N ALA A 300 -9.83 11.45 17.59
CA ALA A 300 -10.56 12.36 16.71
C ALA A 300 -10.43 12.02 15.22
N VAL A 301 -9.57 11.07 14.86
CA VAL A 301 -9.34 10.67 13.47
C VAL A 301 -9.99 9.32 13.22
N ALA A 302 -10.64 9.17 12.08
CA ALA A 302 -11.06 7.88 11.59
C ALA A 302 -10.64 7.73 10.13
N GLU A 303 -10.32 6.50 9.75
CA GLU A 303 -9.99 6.18 8.37
C GLU A 303 -10.82 5.01 7.89
N GLU A 304 -11.39 5.18 6.71
CA GLU A 304 -12.22 4.20 6.06
C GLU A 304 -11.55 3.68 4.81
N LEU A 305 -11.60 2.36 4.64
CA LEU A 305 -11.32 1.71 3.38
C LEU A 305 -12.65 1.33 2.73
N VAL A 306 -12.76 1.62 1.44
CA VAL A 306 -14.00 1.46 0.68
C VAL A 306 -13.80 0.34 -0.32
N PHE A 307 -14.63 -0.69 -0.26
CA PHE A 307 -14.52 -1.90 -1.06
C PHE A 307 -15.70 -2.06 -2.01
N GLU A 308 -15.46 -2.66 -3.17
CA GLU A 308 -16.50 -3.05 -4.12
C GLU A 308 -17.06 -4.44 -3.77
N PRO A 309 -18.35 -4.58 -3.43
CA PRO A 309 -18.94 -5.84 -3.01
C PRO A 309 -18.89 -6.94 -4.08
N GLY A 310 -18.93 -6.57 -5.36
CA GLY A 310 -18.97 -7.54 -6.46
C GLY A 310 -17.62 -8.16 -6.79
N THR A 311 -16.50 -7.51 -6.42
CA THR A 311 -15.15 -7.96 -6.79
C THR A 311 -14.25 -8.20 -5.58
N GLY A 312 -14.65 -7.70 -4.40
CA GLY A 312 -13.80 -7.66 -3.22
C GLY A 312 -12.69 -6.61 -3.31
N ARG A 313 -12.59 -5.82 -4.39
CA ARG A 313 -11.47 -4.89 -4.62
C ARG A 313 -11.60 -3.62 -3.80
N LEU A 314 -10.45 -3.05 -3.45
CA LEU A 314 -10.39 -1.74 -2.82
C LEU A 314 -10.70 -0.65 -3.86
N ALA A 315 -11.75 0.12 -3.60
CA ALA A 315 -12.27 1.18 -4.48
C ALA A 315 -11.88 2.59 -4.01
N GLY A 316 -11.39 2.75 -2.78
CA GLY A 316 -11.02 4.06 -2.26
C GLY A 316 -10.68 4.08 -0.77
N HIS A 317 -10.43 5.29 -0.27
CA HIS A 317 -10.34 5.56 1.16
C HIS A 317 -11.03 6.88 1.51
N VAL A 318 -11.45 7.01 2.77
CA VAL A 318 -11.99 8.25 3.33
C VAL A 318 -11.30 8.55 4.64
N GLU A 319 -10.74 9.73 4.74
CA GLU A 319 -10.26 10.30 5.99
C GLU A 319 -11.38 11.13 6.62
N LEU A 320 -11.68 10.84 7.87
CA LEU A 320 -12.68 11.54 8.65
C LEU A 320 -12.02 12.16 9.89
N THR A 321 -12.50 13.34 10.25
CA THR A 321 -12.06 14.03 11.46
C THR A 321 -13.27 14.47 12.27
N ARG A 322 -13.28 14.17 13.56
CA ARG A 322 -14.27 14.71 14.50
C ARG A 322 -13.97 16.19 14.70
N ALA A 323 -15.01 17.02 14.68
CA ALA A 323 -14.88 18.43 15.05
C ALA A 323 -14.29 18.53 16.46
N ALA A 324 -13.28 19.39 16.64
CA ALA A 324 -12.76 19.68 17.97
C ALA A 324 -13.91 20.16 18.87
N PRO A 325 -13.98 19.71 20.13
CA PRO A 325 -14.99 20.21 21.05
C PRO A 325 -14.83 21.73 21.16
N VAL A 326 -15.88 22.46 20.80
CA VAL A 326 -15.89 23.92 20.94
C VAL A 326 -16.05 24.21 22.44
N SER A 327 -15.00 24.73 23.08
CA SER A 327 -14.83 24.83 24.55
C SER A 327 -15.84 25.72 25.31
N SER A 328 -17.05 25.96 24.82
CA SER A 328 -17.96 26.95 25.42
C SER A 328 -19.41 26.51 25.65
N VAL A 329 -19.79 25.26 25.38
CA VAL A 329 -21.13 24.75 25.70
C VAL A 329 -21.02 23.40 26.39
N PRO A 330 -21.70 23.18 27.54
CA PRO A 330 -21.72 21.87 28.19
C PRO A 330 -22.18 20.82 27.18
N ALA A 331 -21.28 19.88 26.89
CA ALA A 331 -21.43 18.91 25.83
C ALA A 331 -22.67 18.05 26.06
N SER A 332 -23.56 18.01 25.08
CA SER A 332 -24.54 16.93 25.00
C SER A 332 -23.74 15.62 24.81
N PRO A 333 -24.01 14.56 25.58
CA PRO A 333 -23.18 13.34 25.59
C PRO A 333 -23.18 12.55 24.27
N GLY A 334 -23.91 12.99 23.24
CA GLY A 334 -23.77 12.50 21.87
C GLY A 334 -22.62 13.19 21.15
N GLY A 335 -21.40 12.70 21.30
CA GLY A 335 -20.27 13.14 20.47
C GLY A 335 -20.60 12.93 18.99
N GLY A 336 -20.69 14.02 18.22
CA GLY A 336 -21.09 13.96 16.81
C GLY A 336 -20.21 13.03 15.99
N ASP A 337 -20.82 12.42 14.96
CA ASP A 337 -20.13 11.56 14.02
C ASP A 337 -19.00 12.32 13.32
N PRO A 338 -17.82 11.69 13.13
CA PRO A 338 -16.72 12.31 12.42
C PRO A 338 -17.15 12.63 10.99
N ALA A 339 -16.78 13.82 10.51
CA ALA A 339 -17.15 14.28 9.19
C ALA A 339 -16.00 13.98 8.21
N PRO A 340 -16.29 13.61 6.95
CA PRO A 340 -15.23 13.33 6.00
C PRO A 340 -14.50 14.62 5.61
N VAL A 341 -13.17 14.58 5.66
CA VAL A 341 -12.28 15.69 5.30
C VAL A 341 -11.60 15.45 3.97
N ARG A 342 -11.36 14.18 3.63
CA ARG A 342 -10.76 13.77 2.37
C ARG A 342 -11.38 12.45 1.92
N GLN A 343 -11.80 12.37 0.67
CA GLN A 343 -12.29 11.13 0.06
C GLN A 343 -11.51 10.91 -1.23
N GLU A 344 -11.02 9.70 -1.42
CA GLU A 344 -10.29 9.31 -2.62
C GLU A 344 -10.92 8.03 -3.18
N LEU A 345 -11.32 8.06 -4.44
CA LEU A 345 -11.83 6.89 -5.15
C LEU A 345 -10.90 6.55 -6.30
N TRP A 346 -10.65 5.26 -6.49
CA TRP A 346 -9.72 4.71 -7.47
C TRP A 346 -10.41 3.87 -8.52
N LYS A 347 -9.85 3.90 -9.72
CA LYS A 347 -10.12 2.97 -10.81
C LYS A 347 -8.80 2.54 -11.41
N TYR A 348 -8.64 1.26 -11.69
CA TYR A 348 -7.44 0.74 -12.32
C TYR A 348 -7.69 0.39 -13.78
N VAL A 349 -6.71 0.68 -14.62
CA VAL A 349 -6.67 0.34 -16.04
C VAL A 349 -5.25 -0.07 -16.42
N PHE A 350 -5.13 -0.89 -17.47
CA PHE A 350 -3.84 -1.18 -18.10
C PHE A 350 -3.69 -0.30 -19.33
N GLU A 351 -2.58 0.41 -19.43
CA GLU A 351 -2.32 1.33 -20.54
C GLU A 351 -1.00 0.98 -21.23
N PRO A 352 -0.89 1.12 -22.56
CA PRO A 352 0.38 0.91 -23.25
C PRO A 352 1.43 1.90 -22.74
N ALA A 353 2.64 1.43 -22.40
CA ALA A 353 3.71 2.32 -21.93
C ALA A 353 4.09 3.39 -22.97
N ALA A 354 3.89 3.11 -24.26
CA ALA A 354 4.16 4.06 -25.35
C ALA A 354 3.28 5.33 -25.29
N THR A 355 2.09 5.27 -24.69
CA THR A 355 1.25 6.47 -24.51
C THR A 355 1.70 7.31 -23.31
N TRP A 356 2.57 6.76 -22.47
CA TRP A 356 3.11 7.39 -21.26
C TRP A 356 4.58 7.74 -21.44
N ALA A 357 4.95 8.26 -22.62
CA ALA A 357 6.34 8.50 -22.99
C ALA A 357 7.03 9.44 -21.98
N VAL A 358 7.92 8.85 -21.17
CA VAL A 358 8.96 9.61 -20.47
C VAL A 358 10.01 9.96 -21.53
N PRO A 359 10.36 11.25 -21.74
CA PRO A 359 11.44 11.62 -22.64
C PRO A 359 12.68 10.80 -22.28
N SER A 360 13.18 10.02 -23.24
CA SER A 360 14.41 9.27 -23.03
C SER A 360 15.52 10.27 -22.71
N ALA A 361 16.31 10.01 -21.66
CA ALA A 361 17.44 10.86 -21.25
C ALA A 361 18.62 10.83 -22.26
N THR A 362 18.34 10.54 -23.53
CA THR A 362 19.33 10.51 -24.59
C THR A 362 19.58 11.92 -25.12
N ALA A 363 20.73 12.44 -24.69
CA ALA A 363 21.57 13.48 -25.29
C ALA A 363 20.99 14.89 -25.37
N SER A 364 21.33 15.71 -24.36
CA SER A 364 21.70 17.10 -24.67
C SER A 364 22.95 17.06 -25.58
N PRO A 365 22.97 17.84 -26.68
CA PRO A 365 24.13 17.93 -27.58
C PRO A 365 25.38 18.53 -26.91
#